data_AF-A0A928HW61-F1
#
_entry.id   AF-A0A928HW61-F1
#
_cell.length_a   1.000
_cell.length_b   1.000
_cell.length_c   1.000
_cell.angle_alpha   90.00
_cell.angle_beta   90.00
_cell.angle_gamma   90.00
#
_symmetry.space_group_name_H-M   'P 1'
#
loop_
_entity.id
_entity.type
_entity.pdbx_description
1 polymer ?
#
loop_
_entity_poly.entity_id
_entity_poly.type
_entity_poly.pdbx_seq_one_letter_code
_entity_poly.pdbx_strand_id
1 'polypeptide(L)'
;MQISDVIADMLTRIRNANDAKHESVDIPASNLKKSIAQILLEEGYIKNFQIVEDGKQGIIRVTLKYAPGKQKVIHGLRRVSKPGLRIYSNCEDMPKVMNGLGIA
;
A
#
# COMPACT_ATOMS: atom_id res chain seq x y z
N MET A 1 -4.26 -15.38 -14.93
CA MET A 1 -3.93 -15.53 -13.50
C MET A 1 -5.17 -15.12 -12.71
N GLN A 2 -5.74 -16.02 -11.90
CA GLN A 2 -6.95 -15.70 -11.13
C GLN A 2 -6.53 -14.96 -9.86
N ILE A 3 -6.92 -13.70 -9.72
CA ILE A 3 -6.54 -12.85 -8.58
C ILE A 3 -7.69 -12.85 -7.59
N SER A 4 -7.46 -13.44 -6.40
CA SER A 4 -8.47 -13.56 -5.34
C SER A 4 -8.42 -12.44 -4.31
N ASP A 5 -7.25 -11.81 -4.10
CA ASP A 5 -7.08 -10.65 -3.21
C ASP A 5 -6.29 -9.53 -3.90
N VAL A 6 -7.02 -8.53 -4.41
CA VAL A 6 -6.46 -7.39 -5.12
C VAL A 6 -5.73 -6.38 -4.21
N ILE A 7 -6.02 -6.38 -2.90
CA ILE A 7 -5.38 -5.48 -1.94
C ILE A 7 -4.03 -6.07 -1.53
N ALA A 8 -3.98 -7.39 -1.25
CA ALA A 8 -2.74 -8.08 -0.97
C ALA A 8 -1.75 -7.99 -2.15
N ASP A 9 -2.24 -8.05 -3.39
CA ASP A 9 -1.43 -7.81 -4.60
C ASP A 9 -0.82 -6.41 -4.60
N MET A 10 -1.61 -5.35 -4.38
CA MET A 10 -1.13 -3.97 -4.28
C MET A 10 -0.01 -3.82 -3.24
N LEU A 11 -0.24 -4.30 -2.02
CA LEU A 11 0.74 -4.19 -0.93
C LEU A 11 2.03 -4.97 -1.25
N THR A 12 1.91 -6.12 -1.92
CA THR A 12 3.06 -6.95 -2.29
C THR A 12 3.87 -6.29 -3.41
N ARG A 13 3.23 -5.69 -4.41
CA ARG A 13 3.93 -4.90 -5.45
C ARG A 13 4.73 -3.75 -4.85
N ILE A 14 4.12 -3.00 -3.92
CA ILE A 14 4.80 -1.91 -3.21
C ILE A 14 5.99 -2.44 -2.40
N ARG A 15 5.81 -3.55 -1.65
CA ARG A 15 6.90 -4.18 -0.89
C ARG A 15 8.06 -4.58 -1.80
N ASN A 16 7.77 -5.30 -2.88
CA ASN A 16 8.80 -5.78 -3.80
C ASN A 16 9.53 -4.62 -4.49
N ALA A 17 8.81 -3.57 -4.91
CA ALA A 17 9.40 -2.38 -5.50
C ALA A 17 10.30 -1.63 -4.51
N ASN A 18 9.86 -1.50 -3.25
CA ASN A 18 10.66 -0.92 -2.17
C ASN A 18 11.91 -1.76 -1.88
N ASP A 19 11.80 -3.09 -1.93
CA ASP A 19 12.93 -4.00 -1.74
C ASP A 19 13.96 -3.92 -2.87
N ALA A 20 13.49 -3.82 -4.11
CA ALA A 20 14.29 -3.61 -5.30
C ALA A 20 14.80 -2.16 -5.47
N LYS A 21 14.44 -1.24 -4.56
CA LYS A 21 14.80 0.19 -4.61
C LYS A 21 14.34 0.89 -5.90
N HIS A 22 13.19 0.48 -6.45
CA HIS A 22 12.58 1.16 -7.58
C HIS A 22 12.00 2.51 -7.17
N GLU A 23 12.02 3.49 -8.07
CA GLU A 23 11.48 4.83 -7.79
C GLU A 23 9.94 4.85 -7.83
N SER A 24 9.35 4.06 -8.72
CA SER A 24 7.90 3.99 -8.90
C SER A 24 7.40 2.56 -9.09
N VAL A 25 6.12 2.35 -8.81
CA VAL A 25 5.42 1.09 -9.06
C VAL A 25 4.04 1.32 -9.65
N ASP A 26 3.68 0.52 -10.65
CA ASP A 26 2.40 0.59 -11.35
C ASP A 26 1.45 -0.51 -10.85
N ILE A 27 0.24 -0.09 -10.48
CA ILE A 27 -0.78 -0.94 -9.87
C ILE A 27 -2.11 -0.72 -10.60
N PRO A 28 -2.85 -1.77 -10.98
CA PRO A 28 -4.17 -1.61 -11.57
C PRO A 28 -5.12 -0.85 -10.64
N ALA A 29 -5.79 0.17 -11.16
CA ALA A 29 -6.59 1.07 -10.35
C ALA A 29 -7.91 0.45 -9.88
N SER A 30 -8.36 0.90 -8.71
CA SER A 30 -9.64 0.58 -8.10
C SER A 30 -9.93 1.68 -7.07
N ASN A 31 -11.19 2.04 -6.84
CA ASN A 31 -11.54 3.09 -5.89
C ASN A 31 -10.96 2.83 -4.49
N LEU A 32 -11.02 1.57 -4.02
CA LEU A 32 -10.47 1.20 -2.72
C LEU A 32 -8.94 1.30 -2.67
N LYS A 33 -8.25 0.95 -3.77
CA LYS A 33 -6.78 1.12 -3.88
C LYS A 33 -6.38 2.59 -3.93
N LYS A 34 -7.18 3.45 -4.57
CA LYS A 34 -6.97 4.90 -4.59
C LYS A 34 -7.03 5.47 -3.16
N SER A 35 -8.05 5.09 -2.38
CA SER A 35 -8.17 5.52 -0.97
C SER A 35 -6.99 5.04 -0.13
N ILE A 36 -6.53 3.79 -0.30
CA ILE A 36 -5.34 3.30 0.41
C ILE A 36 -4.08 4.09 0.02
N ALA A 37 -3.90 4.38 -1.28
CA ALA A 37 -2.76 5.16 -1.74
C ALA A 37 -2.78 6.60 -1.19
N GLN A 38 -3.97 7.19 -1.06
CA GLN A 38 -4.15 8.50 -0.45
C GLN A 38 -3.74 8.51 1.03
N ILE A 39 -4.20 7.53 1.82
CA ILE A 39 -3.80 7.42 3.24
C ILE A 39 -2.27 7.27 3.36
N LEU A 40 -1.65 6.45 2.51
CA LEU A 40 -0.19 6.29 2.52
C LEU A 40 0.56 7.58 2.18
N LEU A 41 -0.04 8.48 1.39
CA LEU A 41 0.51 9.78 1.06
C LEU A 41 0.37 10.75 2.24
N GLU A 42 -0.81 10.80 2.85
CA GLU A 42 -1.12 11.67 4.00
C GLU A 42 -0.23 11.34 5.20
N GLU A 43 -0.01 10.05 5.46
CA GLU A 43 0.89 9.57 6.51
C GLU A 43 2.39 9.66 6.11
N GLY A 44 2.68 10.10 4.88
CA GLY A 44 4.04 10.38 4.42
C GLY A 44 4.92 9.16 4.15
N TYR A 45 4.32 7.97 4.00
CA TYR A 45 5.01 6.73 3.64
C TYR A 45 5.42 6.68 2.16
N ILE A 46 4.63 7.30 1.28
CA ILE A 46 4.96 7.46 -0.14
C ILE A 46 5.21 8.93 -0.47
N LYS A 47 5.89 9.20 -1.59
CA LYS A 47 6.20 10.58 -1.99
C LYS A 47 5.04 11.23 -2.72
N ASN A 48 4.42 10.48 -3.63
CA ASN A 48 3.26 10.90 -4.40
C ASN A 48 2.60 9.67 -5.06
N PHE A 49 1.37 9.81 -5.52
CA PHE A 49 0.76 8.87 -6.47
C PHE A 49 0.03 9.63 -7.58
N GLN A 50 -0.08 9.00 -8.75
CA GLN A 50 -0.80 9.53 -9.90
C GLN A 50 -1.74 8.48 -10.46
N ILE A 51 -2.86 8.93 -11.01
CA ILE A 51 -3.80 8.07 -11.73
C ILE A 51 -3.57 8.31 -13.21
N VAL A 52 -3.13 7.28 -13.91
CA VAL A 52 -2.92 7.28 -15.36
C VAL A 52 -4.08 6.52 -16.00
N GLU A 53 -4.77 7.16 -16.94
CA GLU A 53 -5.81 6.51 -17.73
C GLU A 53 -5.17 5.64 -18.82
N ASP A 54 -5.57 4.38 -18.91
CA ASP A 54 -5.06 3.41 -19.90
C ASP A 54 -6.15 2.95 -20.89
N GLY A 55 -7.29 3.63 -20.92
CA GLY A 55 -8.48 3.25 -21.70
C GLY A 55 -9.22 2.01 -21.16
N LYS A 56 -8.86 1.51 -19.96
CA LYS A 56 -9.51 0.38 -19.28
C LYS A 56 -9.91 0.79 -17.87
N GLN A 57 -9.37 0.11 -16.86
CA GLN A 57 -9.63 0.38 -15.44
C GLN A 57 -8.71 1.49 -14.87
N GLY A 58 -7.69 1.91 -15.63
CA GLY A 58 -6.67 2.86 -15.19
C GLY A 58 -5.56 2.23 -14.36
N ILE A 59 -4.49 2.99 -14.15
CA ILE A 59 -3.29 2.60 -13.43
C ILE A 59 -3.00 3.63 -12.33
N ILE A 60 -2.71 3.15 -11.13
CA ILE A 60 -2.16 3.96 -10.04
C ILE A 60 -0.64 3.81 -10.09
N ARG A 61 0.05 4.88 -10.44
CA ARG A 61 1.50 4.99 -10.39
C ARG A 61 1.91 5.59 -9.06
N VAL A 62 2.48 4.77 -8.18
CA VAL A 62 2.94 5.20 -6.86
C VAL A 62 4.44 5.51 -6.91
N THR A 63 4.83 6.69 -6.44
CA THR A 63 6.23 7.08 -6.30
C THR A 63 6.69 6.81 -4.86
N LEU A 64 7.69 5.94 -4.72
CA LEU A 64 8.21 5.53 -3.41
C LEU A 64 9.11 6.60 -2.80
N LYS A 65 9.10 6.68 -1.48
CA LYS A 65 9.91 7.62 -0.70
C LYS A 65 11.11 6.90 -0.12
N TYR A 66 12.29 7.49 -0.30
CA TYR A 66 13.55 7.01 0.26
C TYR A 66 14.23 8.14 1.04
N ALA A 67 14.86 7.77 2.15
CA ALA A 67 15.71 8.67 2.92
C ALA A 67 17.13 8.74 2.30
N PRO A 68 17.99 9.70 2.72
CA PRO A 68 19.37 9.80 2.26
C PRO A 68 20.10 8.46 2.33
N GLY A 69 20.91 8.14 1.31
CA GLY A 69 21.54 6.83 1.19
C GLY A 69 20.63 5.71 0.65
N LYS A 70 19.48 6.06 0.04
CA LYS A 70 18.46 5.11 -0.47
C LYS A 70 17.96 4.14 0.61
N GLN A 71 17.82 4.65 1.85
CA GLN A 71 17.19 3.89 2.92
C GLN A 71 15.67 3.89 2.72
N LYS A 72 15.06 2.72 2.92
CA LYS A 72 13.62 2.49 2.75
C LYS A 72 12.87 3.18 3.89
N VAL A 73 11.87 3.99 3.58
CA VAL A 73 10.98 4.59 4.59
C VAL A 73 9.94 3.58 5.06
N ILE A 74 9.46 2.73 4.14
CA ILE A 74 8.52 1.65 4.48
C ILE A 74 9.32 0.43 4.90
N HIS A 75 9.20 0.04 6.17
CA HIS A 75 9.86 -1.16 6.72
C HIS A 75 8.99 -2.42 6.68
N GLY A 76 7.66 -2.26 6.69
CA GLY A 76 6.74 -3.40 6.71
C GLY A 76 5.37 -3.04 6.12
N LEU A 77 4.81 -3.98 5.37
CA LEU A 77 3.45 -3.91 4.80
C LEU A 77 2.79 -5.27 4.99
N ARG A 78 1.60 -5.34 5.59
CA ARG A 78 0.90 -6.60 5.85
C ARG A 78 -0.61 -6.46 5.68
N ARG A 79 -1.22 -7.41 4.96
CA ARG A 79 -2.68 -7.57 4.92
C ARG A 79 -3.15 -8.42 6.10
N VAL A 80 -3.97 -7.83 6.98
CA VAL A 80 -4.49 -8.48 8.19
C VAL A 80 -5.75 -9.29 7.89
N SER A 81 -6.85 -8.65 7.46
CA SER A 81 -8.08 -9.34 7.06
C SER A 81 -7.99 -9.89 5.64
N LYS A 82 -8.14 -11.20 5.45
CA LYS A 82 -8.01 -11.89 4.15
C LYS A 82 -9.33 -12.57 3.75
N PRO A 83 -9.55 -12.93 2.48
CA PRO A 83 -10.79 -13.58 2.05
C PRO A 83 -11.15 -14.84 2.84
N GLY A 84 -10.17 -15.68 3.18
CA GLY A 84 -10.39 -16.92 3.95
C GLY A 84 -10.56 -16.72 5.45
N LEU A 85 -10.11 -15.59 6.01
CA LEU A 85 -10.31 -15.24 7.43
C LEU A 85 -10.45 -13.72 7.55
N ARG A 86 -11.68 -13.28 7.81
CA ARG A 86 -12.01 -11.88 8.04
C ARG A 86 -11.77 -11.53 9.49
N ILE A 87 -11.07 -10.43 9.72
CA ILE A 87 -10.76 -9.93 11.06
C ILE A 87 -11.51 -8.62 11.23
N TYR A 88 -12.31 -8.53 12.29
CA TYR A 88 -13.07 -7.35 12.67
C TYR A 88 -12.65 -6.96 14.10
N SER A 89 -12.62 -5.66 14.38
CA SER A 89 -12.23 -5.12 15.69
C SER A 89 -13.21 -4.01 16.07
N ASN A 90 -13.59 -3.99 17.35
CA ASN A 90 -14.37 -2.89 17.92
C ASN A 90 -13.46 -1.70 18.25
N CYS A 91 -14.05 -0.55 18.59
CA CYS A 91 -13.26 0.66 18.90
C CYS A 91 -12.31 0.47 20.09
N GLU A 92 -12.72 -0.28 21.12
CA GLU A 92 -11.91 -0.56 22.31
C GLU A 92 -10.73 -1.50 22.01
N ASP A 93 -10.92 -2.43 21.07
CA ASP A 93 -9.96 -3.45 20.67
C ASP A 93 -9.13 -3.05 19.44
N MET A 94 -9.09 -1.76 19.09
CA MET A 94 -8.44 -1.30 17.88
C MET A 94 -6.93 -1.65 17.93
N PRO A 95 -6.43 -2.44 16.97
CA PRO A 95 -5.06 -2.92 17.02
C PRO A 95 -4.07 -1.77 16.89
N LYS A 96 -3.05 -1.76 17.75
CA LYS A 96 -1.94 -0.80 17.68
C LYS A 96 -0.76 -1.45 16.98
N VAL A 97 -0.17 -0.78 15.99
CA VAL A 97 1.01 -1.26 15.27
C VAL A 97 2.26 -0.62 15.89
N MET A 98 3.23 -1.46 16.28
CA MET A 98 4.51 -1.03 16.88
C MET A 98 4.32 -0.02 18.03
N ASN A 99 3.36 -0.27 18.94
CA ASN A 99 3.01 0.62 20.05
C ASN A 99 2.67 2.07 19.63
N GLY A 100 2.07 2.25 18.43
CA GLY A 100 1.67 3.57 17.91
C GLY A 100 2.70 4.22 16.99
N LEU A 101 3.83 3.56 16.73
CA LEU A 101 4.83 4.02 15.75
C LEU A 101 4.47 3.68 14.29
N GLY A 102 3.44 2.85 14.09
CA GLY A 102 2.91 2.53 12.78
C GLY A 102 1.39 2.66 12.73
N ILE A 103 0.86 2.76 11.51
CA ILE A 103 -0.58 2.85 11.24
C ILE A 103 -1.22 1.46 11.12
N ALA A 104 -2.48 1.33 11.54
CA ALA A 104 -3.28 0.11 11.51
C ALA A 104 -4.53 0.26 10.63
#